data_AF-A0ABC8UXU1-F1
#
_entry.id   AF-A0ABC8UXU1-F1
#
_cell.length_a   1.000
_cell.length_b   1.000
_cell.length_c   1.000
_cell.angle_alpha   90.00
_cell.angle_beta   90.00
_cell.angle_gamma   90.00
#
_symmetry.space_group_name_H-M   'P 1'
#
loop_
_entity.id
_entity.type
_entity.pdbx_description
1 polymer ?
#
loop_
_entity_poly.entity_id
_entity_poly.type
_entity_poly.pdbx_seq_one_letter_code
_entity_poly.pdbx_strand_id
1 'polypeptide(L)'
;MMSEVIAGSDPSTDANTGFDASRIAEVKAWLVSQFDAAGKDVPDFESTPRSIAHLHNLSTISQAKTQAAGIVANDFRQKASEYRSQAARIREILEHVGLAQESLPPNVVGSAQVLANVANLLNIRDTELSSFLVAMADISLRKTGVEEKRAKVQKESKVLLDYTRKAIARLTYLKKTLAQLEDDVAPCEAQMESWKTNLKIMVSKERQYLQQYSNYKAMLNRAGYTPDISHGVLVEMAEHRKELEKKTKPILDTLRSYQDLPPDKALAALAIEDKKRQYAAAEKYLEDVLQSALATTE
;
A
#
# COMPACT_ATOMS: atom_id res chain seq x y z
N MET A 1 52.13 -49.75 37.20
CA MET A 1 50.88 -48.97 37.37
C MET A 1 51.09 -47.99 38.51
N MET A 2 51.27 -46.72 38.21
CA MET A 2 50.88 -45.55 38.99
C MET A 2 51.41 -44.31 38.25
N SER A 3 50.49 -43.37 38.03
CA SER A 3 50.59 -42.19 37.20
C SER A 3 51.53 -41.13 37.78
N GLU A 4 52.19 -40.36 36.92
CA GLU A 4 52.41 -38.94 37.23
C GLU A 4 52.47 -38.09 35.96
N VAL A 5 51.83 -36.94 36.08
CA VAL A 5 51.44 -35.97 35.07
C VAL A 5 52.60 -35.00 34.87
N ILE A 6 53.03 -34.78 33.62
CA ILE A 6 53.79 -33.57 33.27
C ILE A 6 53.06 -32.89 32.12
N ALA A 7 52.39 -31.81 32.50
CA ALA A 7 51.73 -30.87 31.62
C ALA A 7 52.76 -30.18 30.72
N GLY A 8 52.50 -30.19 29.41
CA GLY A 8 53.18 -29.32 28.46
C GLY A 8 52.80 -27.88 28.73
N SER A 9 53.78 -27.07 29.12
CA SER A 9 53.69 -25.61 29.11
C SER A 9 54.08 -25.11 27.72
N ASP A 10 53.10 -24.64 26.94
CA ASP A 10 53.33 -23.83 25.74
C ASP A 10 53.99 -22.50 26.13
N PRO A 11 55.15 -22.12 25.56
CA PRO A 11 55.73 -20.80 25.72
C PRO A 11 55.28 -19.93 24.55
N SER A 12 54.19 -19.18 24.70
CA SER A 12 53.75 -18.25 23.63
C SER A 12 53.09 -16.95 24.10
N THR A 13 52.95 -16.71 25.40
CA THR A 13 52.16 -15.56 25.91
C THR A 13 52.97 -14.35 26.39
N ASP A 14 54.27 -14.45 26.64
CA ASP A 14 55.05 -13.35 27.26
C ASP A 14 55.69 -12.37 26.27
N ALA A 15 55.76 -12.68 24.97
CA ALA A 15 56.37 -11.78 23.98
C ALA A 15 55.46 -10.59 23.59
N ASN A 16 54.14 -10.72 23.78
CA ASN A 16 53.15 -9.76 23.26
C ASN A 16 52.94 -8.55 24.19
N THR A 17 53.18 -8.71 25.49
CA THR A 17 52.95 -7.66 26.50
C THR A 17 54.01 -6.55 26.46
N GLY A 18 55.27 -6.89 26.18
CA GLY A 18 56.35 -5.92 26.01
C GLY A 18 56.20 -5.05 24.76
N PHE A 19 55.61 -5.61 23.69
CA PHE A 19 55.38 -4.91 22.43
C PHE A 19 54.28 -3.84 22.55
N ASP A 20 53.23 -4.15 23.32
CA ASP A 20 52.15 -3.20 23.59
C ASP A 20 52.59 -2.06 24.50
N ALA A 21 53.48 -2.29 25.46
CA ALA A 21 54.02 -1.24 26.34
C ALA A 21 54.83 -0.18 25.57
N SER A 22 55.66 -0.60 24.61
CA SER A 22 56.44 0.31 23.75
C SER A 22 55.52 1.16 22.87
N ARG A 23 54.52 0.53 22.24
CA ARG A 23 53.52 1.22 21.41
C ARG A 23 52.72 2.25 22.20
N ILE A 24 52.34 1.93 23.45
CA ILE A 24 51.63 2.86 24.32
C ILE A 24 52.49 4.10 24.62
N ALA A 25 53.78 3.91 24.91
CA ALA A 25 54.70 5.02 25.19
C ALA A 25 54.89 5.93 23.95
N GLU A 26 55.08 5.33 22.77
CA GLU A 26 55.19 6.05 21.49
C GLU A 26 53.93 6.87 21.19
N VAL A 27 52.75 6.27 21.37
CA VAL A 27 51.46 6.93 21.15
C VAL A 27 51.28 8.11 22.12
N LYS A 28 51.58 7.92 23.41
CA LYS A 28 51.48 8.99 24.42
C LYS A 28 52.43 10.15 24.12
N ALA A 29 53.69 9.86 23.80
CA ALA A 29 54.67 10.88 23.44
C ALA A 29 54.26 11.65 22.17
N TRP A 30 53.74 10.94 21.16
CA TRP A 30 53.23 11.57 19.95
C TRP A 30 52.00 12.45 20.24
N LEU A 31 51.04 11.98 21.04
CA LEU A 31 49.87 12.78 21.44
C LEU A 31 50.29 14.06 22.17
N VAL A 32 51.18 13.96 23.17
CA VAL A 32 51.71 15.14 23.87
C VAL A 32 52.31 16.13 22.87
N SER A 33 53.20 15.68 21.99
CA SER A 33 53.80 16.55 20.97
C SER A 33 52.79 17.23 20.04
N GLN A 34 51.72 16.56 19.63
CA GLN A 34 50.71 17.13 18.74
C GLN A 34 49.79 18.14 19.46
N PHE A 35 49.41 17.83 20.70
CA PHE A 35 48.53 18.69 21.50
C PHE A 35 49.27 19.91 22.05
N ASP A 36 50.53 19.75 22.46
CA ASP A 36 51.43 20.86 22.83
C ASP A 36 51.62 21.84 21.67
N ALA A 37 51.82 21.34 20.45
CA ALA A 37 51.93 22.18 19.25
C ALA A 37 50.64 22.98 18.97
N ALA A 38 49.50 22.52 19.46
CA ALA A 38 48.21 23.21 19.37
C ALA A 38 47.87 24.04 20.63
N GLY A 39 48.76 24.08 21.64
CA GLY A 39 48.54 24.75 22.91
C GLY A 39 47.41 24.14 23.74
N LYS A 40 47.21 22.81 23.66
CA LYS A 40 46.16 22.08 24.37
C LYS A 40 46.74 20.92 25.17
N ASP A 41 46.05 20.52 26.22
CA ASP A 41 46.37 19.30 26.96
C ASP A 41 45.81 18.06 26.24
N VAL A 42 46.45 16.91 26.42
CA VAL A 42 45.99 15.63 25.88
C VAL A 42 44.74 15.16 26.65
N PRO A 43 43.60 14.94 25.98
CA PRO A 43 42.40 14.43 26.64
C PRO A 43 42.60 13.01 27.18
N ASP A 44 41.93 12.70 28.29
CA ASP A 44 41.90 11.34 28.83
C ASP A 44 41.29 10.36 27.80
N PHE A 45 41.97 9.24 27.57
CA PHE A 45 41.51 8.20 26.65
C PHE A 45 41.70 6.80 27.23
N GLU A 46 40.77 5.92 26.90
CA GLU A 46 40.85 4.51 27.31
C GLU A 46 41.96 3.79 26.54
N SER A 47 42.95 3.26 27.26
CA SER A 47 44.09 2.53 26.71
C SER A 47 43.77 1.04 26.51
N THR A 48 42.78 0.75 25.66
CA THR A 48 42.50 -0.62 25.21
C THR A 48 43.51 -1.05 24.12
N PRO A 49 43.86 -2.34 23.97
CA PRO A 49 44.77 -2.78 22.92
C PRO A 49 44.32 -2.37 21.51
N ARG A 50 42.99 -2.35 21.26
CA ARG A 50 42.41 -1.89 20.00
C ARG A 50 42.56 -0.38 19.79
N SER A 51 42.35 0.44 20.83
CA SER A 51 42.52 1.90 20.72
C SER A 51 43.99 2.27 20.52
N ILE A 52 44.91 1.61 21.23
CA ILE A 52 46.36 1.80 21.07
C ILE A 52 46.82 1.39 19.67
N ALA A 53 46.38 0.25 19.14
CA ALA A 53 46.71 -0.16 17.78
C ALA A 53 46.22 0.85 16.72
N HIS A 54 45.02 1.42 16.92
CA HIS A 54 44.49 2.44 16.04
C HIS A 54 45.27 3.75 16.13
N LEU A 55 45.59 4.20 17.35
CA LEU A 55 46.37 5.41 17.60
C LEU A 55 47.82 5.28 17.13
N HIS A 56 48.42 4.10 17.23
CA HIS A 56 49.77 3.80 16.73
C HIS A 56 49.82 3.82 15.20
N ASN A 57 48.79 3.28 14.54
CA ASN A 57 48.66 3.42 13.09
C ASN A 57 48.48 4.89 12.68
N LEU A 58 47.63 5.63 13.40
CA LEU A 58 47.42 7.05 13.16
C LEU A 58 48.70 7.87 13.37
N SER A 59 49.47 7.59 14.43
CA SER A 59 50.74 8.26 14.71
C SER A 59 51.77 7.98 13.61
N THR A 60 51.88 6.72 13.17
CA THR A 60 52.78 6.32 12.08
C THR A 60 52.42 7.04 10.78
N ILE A 61 51.13 7.06 10.41
CA ILE A 61 50.66 7.76 9.20
C ILE A 61 50.88 9.27 9.33
N SER A 62 50.60 9.85 10.50
CA SER A 62 50.78 11.28 10.78
C SER A 62 52.25 11.68 10.64
N GLN A 63 53.16 10.95 11.31
CA GLN A 63 54.60 11.21 11.27
C GLN A 63 55.16 11.08 9.85
N ALA A 64 54.78 10.02 9.13
CA ALA A 64 55.18 9.83 7.73
C ALA A 64 54.72 11.00 6.84
N LYS A 65 53.48 11.47 7.03
CA LYS A 65 52.95 12.63 6.29
C LYS A 65 53.67 13.93 6.67
N THR A 66 53.94 14.15 7.96
CA THR A 66 54.67 15.34 8.44
C THR A 66 56.09 15.35 7.89
N GLN A 67 56.78 14.21 7.89
CA GLN A 67 58.11 14.08 7.30
C GLN A 67 58.08 14.35 5.79
N ALA A 68 57.15 13.75 5.06
CA ALA A 68 57.00 13.99 3.62
C ALA A 68 56.71 15.47 3.31
N ALA A 69 55.81 16.09 4.08
CA ALA A 69 55.53 17.52 3.97
C ALA A 69 56.76 18.38 4.26
N GLY A 70 57.57 18.01 5.26
CA GLY A 70 58.83 18.68 5.58
C GLY A 70 59.85 18.60 4.44
N ILE A 71 60.00 17.43 3.82
CA ILE A 71 60.88 17.23 2.66
C ILE A 71 60.43 18.12 1.50
N VAL A 72 59.14 18.10 1.16
CA VAL A 72 58.58 18.92 0.07
C VAL A 72 58.73 20.42 0.36
N ALA A 73 58.51 20.85 1.61
CA ALA A 73 58.69 22.24 2.01
C ALA A 73 60.16 22.69 1.88
N ASN A 74 61.11 21.85 2.26
CA ASN A 74 62.54 22.14 2.12
C ASN A 74 62.96 22.20 0.64
N ASP A 75 62.50 21.26 -0.19
CA ASP A 75 62.73 21.27 -1.64
C ASP A 75 62.18 22.56 -2.29
N PHE A 76 60.96 22.97 -1.94
CA PHE A 76 60.40 24.24 -2.44
C PHE A 76 61.17 25.46 -1.97
N ARG A 77 61.66 25.48 -0.71
CA ARG A 77 62.51 26.58 -0.22
C ARG A 77 63.82 26.67 -0.99
N GLN A 78 64.47 25.53 -1.24
CA GLN A 78 65.69 25.46 -2.01
C GLN A 78 65.45 25.94 -3.46
N LYS A 79 64.46 25.39 -4.15
CA LYS A 79 64.08 25.82 -5.51
C LYS A 79 63.78 27.31 -5.55
N ALA A 80 63.03 27.83 -4.57
CA ALA A 80 62.74 29.26 -4.50
C ALA A 80 64.01 30.10 -4.29
N SER A 81 65.00 29.63 -3.52
CA SER A 81 66.29 30.33 -3.43
C SER A 81 67.06 30.31 -4.75
N GLU A 82 67.10 29.17 -5.45
CA GLU A 82 67.77 29.03 -6.75
C GLU A 82 67.12 29.91 -7.82
N TYR A 83 65.79 29.94 -7.90
CA TYR A 83 65.05 30.83 -8.80
C TYR A 83 65.32 32.31 -8.50
N ARG A 84 65.42 32.70 -7.22
CA ARG A 84 65.77 34.08 -6.85
C ARG A 84 67.20 34.45 -7.26
N SER A 85 68.18 33.56 -7.04
CA SER A 85 69.56 33.80 -7.48
C SER A 85 69.67 33.88 -9.00
N GLN A 86 68.97 33.01 -9.72
CA GLN A 86 68.97 33.02 -11.18
C GLN A 86 68.27 34.28 -11.73
N ALA A 87 67.17 34.71 -11.12
CA ALA A 87 66.50 35.96 -11.49
C ALA A 87 67.41 37.18 -11.26
N ALA A 88 68.17 37.21 -10.16
CA ALA A 88 69.15 38.26 -9.89
C ALA A 88 70.27 38.27 -10.97
N ARG A 89 70.83 37.10 -11.29
CA ARG A 89 71.84 36.94 -12.35
C ARG A 89 71.33 37.40 -13.72
N ILE A 90 70.11 37.02 -14.11
CA ILE A 90 69.51 37.45 -15.38
C ILE A 90 69.32 38.97 -15.40
N ARG A 91 68.88 39.57 -14.30
CA ARG A 91 68.72 41.02 -14.17
C ARG A 91 70.03 41.76 -14.40
N GLU A 92 71.11 41.29 -13.77
CA GLU A 92 72.46 41.85 -13.93
C GLU A 92 72.94 41.76 -15.38
N ILE A 93 72.75 40.60 -16.04
CA ILE A 93 73.09 40.43 -17.46
C ILE A 93 72.31 41.42 -18.34
N LEU A 94 71.01 41.56 -18.11
CA LEU A 94 70.18 42.51 -18.87
C LEU A 94 70.62 43.95 -18.66
N GLU A 95 71.01 44.31 -17.44
CA GLU A 95 71.55 45.64 -17.13
C GLU A 95 72.85 45.92 -17.89
N HIS A 96 73.78 44.95 -17.93
CA HIS A 96 75.03 45.08 -18.70
C HIS A 96 74.82 45.24 -20.21
N VAL A 97 73.75 44.67 -20.76
CA VAL A 97 73.41 44.77 -22.20
C VAL A 97 72.52 45.99 -22.50
N GLY A 98 72.18 46.80 -21.49
CA GLY A 98 71.33 47.98 -21.64
C GLY A 98 69.83 47.67 -21.80
N LEU A 99 69.42 46.45 -21.45
CA LEU A 99 68.04 45.96 -21.45
C LEU A 99 67.44 45.94 -20.04
N ALA A 100 67.93 46.80 -19.14
CA ALA A 100 67.32 46.97 -17.82
C ALA A 100 65.85 47.40 -17.96
N GLN A 101 65.01 46.93 -17.05
CA GLN A 101 63.57 47.23 -17.06
C GLN A 101 63.29 48.75 -17.12
N GLU A 102 64.09 49.53 -16.39
CA GLU A 102 63.98 50.99 -16.33
C GLU A 102 64.41 51.70 -17.62
N SER A 103 65.19 51.02 -18.47
CA SER A 103 65.68 51.54 -19.75
C SER A 103 64.72 51.24 -20.90
N LEU A 104 63.70 50.39 -20.68
CA LEU A 104 62.75 49.97 -21.70
C LEU A 104 61.53 50.90 -21.76
N PRO A 105 60.96 51.13 -22.96
CA PRO A 105 59.68 51.80 -23.09
C PRO A 105 58.57 51.09 -22.29
N PRO A 106 57.66 51.83 -21.63
CA PRO A 106 56.67 51.26 -20.72
C PRO A 106 55.68 50.28 -21.39
N ASN A 107 55.40 50.46 -22.68
CA ASN A 107 54.60 49.54 -23.47
C ASN A 107 55.28 48.18 -23.64
N VAL A 108 56.60 48.14 -23.83
CA VAL A 108 57.38 46.90 -23.97
C VAL A 108 57.38 46.12 -22.64
N VAL A 109 57.60 46.83 -21.53
CA VAL A 109 57.53 46.25 -20.19
C VAL A 109 56.13 45.67 -19.91
N GLY A 110 55.08 46.42 -20.24
CA GLY A 110 53.70 45.96 -20.09
C GLY A 110 53.41 44.70 -20.90
N SER A 111 53.80 44.66 -22.18
CA SER A 111 53.62 43.49 -23.05
C SER A 111 54.38 42.26 -22.54
N ALA A 112 55.64 42.41 -22.11
CA ALA A 112 56.43 41.32 -21.55
C ALA A 112 55.83 40.78 -20.25
N GLN A 113 55.31 41.67 -19.38
CA GLN A 113 54.63 41.27 -18.15
C GLN A 113 53.36 40.48 -18.44
N VAL A 114 52.53 40.91 -19.40
CA VAL A 114 51.34 40.16 -19.81
C VAL A 114 51.73 38.78 -20.33
N LEU A 115 52.74 38.69 -21.20
CA LEU A 115 53.21 37.42 -21.76
C LEU A 115 53.69 36.47 -20.65
N ALA A 116 54.49 36.97 -19.70
CA ALA A 116 54.97 36.19 -18.55
C ALA A 116 53.81 35.72 -17.65
N ASN A 117 52.83 36.59 -17.40
CA ASN A 117 51.64 36.25 -16.61
C ASN A 117 50.81 35.16 -17.29
N VAL A 118 50.58 35.26 -18.60
CA VAL A 118 49.83 34.25 -19.36
C VAL A 118 50.62 32.95 -19.43
N ALA A 119 51.95 32.97 -19.65
CA ALA A 119 52.80 31.78 -19.62
C ALA A 119 52.70 31.06 -18.26
N ASN A 120 52.79 31.80 -17.16
CA ASN A 120 52.64 31.26 -15.80
C ASN A 120 51.25 30.65 -15.58
N LEU A 121 50.18 31.32 -16.04
CA LEU A 121 48.81 30.81 -15.92
C LEU A 121 48.59 29.53 -16.73
N LEU A 122 49.20 29.45 -17.92
CA LEU A 122 49.18 28.27 -18.79
C LEU A 122 50.20 27.20 -18.39
N ASN A 123 51.05 27.48 -17.39
CA ASN A 123 52.15 26.64 -16.94
C ASN A 123 53.14 26.27 -18.06
N ILE A 124 53.49 27.26 -18.89
CA ILE A 124 54.45 27.15 -20.00
C ILE A 124 55.80 27.71 -19.54
N ARG A 125 56.91 27.13 -20.04
CA ARG A 125 58.28 27.50 -19.66
C ARG A 125 59.00 28.40 -20.68
N ASP A 126 58.45 28.53 -21.86
CA ASP A 126 58.97 29.33 -22.97
C ASP A 126 57.97 30.43 -23.35
N THR A 127 58.39 31.26 -24.30
CA THR A 127 57.57 32.31 -24.90
C THR A 127 57.18 31.98 -26.35
N GLU A 128 57.20 30.69 -26.72
CA GLU A 128 56.91 30.26 -28.09
C GLU A 128 55.41 30.24 -28.36
N LEU A 129 55.01 30.80 -29.52
CA LEU A 129 53.60 30.85 -29.93
C LEU A 129 52.95 29.47 -30.00
N SER A 130 53.69 28.46 -30.48
CA SER A 130 53.28 27.05 -30.51
C SER A 130 52.85 26.55 -29.13
N SER A 131 53.68 26.77 -28.11
CA SER A 131 53.43 26.37 -26.73
C SER A 131 52.17 27.05 -26.17
N PHE A 132 51.99 28.35 -26.43
CA PHE A 132 50.77 29.08 -26.05
C PHE A 132 49.52 28.49 -26.71
N LEU A 133 49.57 28.25 -28.02
CA LEU A 133 48.43 27.72 -28.77
C LEU A 133 48.02 26.34 -28.28
N VAL A 134 48.98 25.45 -28.01
CA VAL A 134 48.71 24.11 -27.48
C VAL A 134 48.08 24.19 -26.10
N ALA A 135 48.67 24.95 -25.17
CA ALA A 135 48.13 25.06 -23.81
C ALA A 135 46.73 25.70 -23.77
N MET A 136 46.49 26.71 -24.61
CA MET A 136 45.16 27.32 -24.75
C MET A 136 44.15 26.34 -25.35
N ALA A 137 44.54 25.54 -26.34
CA ALA A 137 43.69 24.51 -26.92
C ALA A 137 43.34 23.43 -25.88
N ASP A 138 44.31 22.97 -25.09
CA ASP A 138 44.12 22.00 -24.02
C ASP A 138 43.17 22.51 -22.93
N ILE A 139 43.32 23.77 -22.51
CA ILE A 139 42.40 24.39 -21.54
C ILE A 139 41.00 24.52 -22.14
N SER A 140 40.89 24.91 -23.40
CA SER A 140 39.60 25.07 -24.08
C SER A 140 38.86 23.72 -24.21
N LEU A 141 39.59 22.65 -24.53
CA LEU A 141 39.04 21.30 -24.59
C LEU A 141 38.64 20.80 -23.20
N ARG A 142 39.46 21.04 -22.17
CA ARG A 142 39.10 20.70 -20.78
C ARG A 142 37.87 21.47 -20.31
N LYS A 143 37.77 22.77 -20.65
CA LYS A 143 36.62 23.62 -20.31
C LYS A 143 35.34 23.04 -20.91
N THR A 144 35.33 22.75 -22.20
CA THR A 144 34.15 22.19 -22.88
C THR A 144 33.76 20.83 -22.30
N GLY A 145 34.72 19.94 -22.01
CA GLY A 145 34.43 18.66 -21.35
C GLY A 145 33.86 18.80 -19.92
N VAL A 146 34.30 19.81 -19.17
CA VAL A 146 33.73 20.12 -17.84
C VAL A 146 32.32 20.69 -17.97
N GLU A 147 32.08 21.57 -18.94
CA GLU A 147 30.75 22.14 -19.22
C GLU A 147 29.75 21.05 -19.62
N GLU A 148 30.15 20.10 -20.45
CA GLU A 148 29.31 18.96 -20.83
C GLU A 148 28.96 18.08 -19.63
N LYS A 149 29.95 17.71 -18.80
CA LYS A 149 29.73 16.95 -17.56
C LYS A 149 28.78 17.69 -16.62
N ARG A 150 28.98 19.01 -16.46
CA ARG A 150 28.10 19.86 -15.66
C ARG A 150 26.67 19.86 -16.19
N ALA A 151 26.49 19.98 -17.51
CA ALA A 151 25.17 19.94 -18.13
C ALA A 151 24.48 18.58 -17.91
N LYS A 152 25.22 17.47 -18.03
CA LYS A 152 24.71 16.12 -17.75
C LYS A 152 24.26 15.97 -16.31
N VAL A 153 25.12 16.32 -15.34
CA VAL A 153 24.79 16.26 -13.90
C VAL A 153 23.60 17.16 -13.58
N GLN A 154 23.50 18.34 -14.19
CA GLN A 154 22.37 19.24 -13.99
C GLN A 154 21.05 18.63 -14.51
N LYS A 155 21.09 17.90 -15.63
CA LYS A 155 19.92 17.19 -16.18
C LYS A 155 19.50 16.04 -15.27
N GLU A 156 20.46 15.22 -14.82
CA GLU A 156 20.21 14.11 -13.90
C GLU A 156 19.65 14.59 -12.56
N SER A 157 20.20 15.68 -12.01
CA SER A 157 19.72 16.33 -10.80
C SER A 157 18.26 16.78 -10.92
N LYS A 158 17.89 17.42 -12.03
CA LYS A 158 16.49 17.82 -12.29
C LYS A 158 15.55 16.60 -12.32
N VAL A 159 15.95 15.54 -13.00
CA VAL A 159 15.15 14.30 -13.08
C VAL A 159 14.97 13.67 -11.69
N LEU A 160 16.05 13.59 -10.89
CA LEU A 160 16.01 13.04 -9.55
C LEU A 160 15.12 13.87 -8.60
N LEU A 161 15.17 15.20 -8.71
CA LEU A 161 14.28 16.09 -7.98
C LEU A 161 12.81 15.84 -8.31
N ASP A 162 12.47 15.62 -9.59
CA ASP A 162 11.09 15.34 -9.99
C ASP A 162 10.61 13.98 -9.48
N TYR A 163 11.45 12.94 -9.51
CA TYR A 163 11.14 11.66 -8.86
C TYR A 163 10.92 11.81 -7.37
N THR A 164 11.76 12.60 -6.70
CA THR A 164 11.66 12.85 -5.26
C THR A 164 10.35 13.57 -4.91
N ARG A 165 9.97 14.60 -5.69
CA ARG A 165 8.67 15.28 -5.53
C ARG A 165 7.49 14.34 -5.70
N LYS A 166 7.51 13.48 -6.73
CA LYS A 166 6.46 12.46 -6.96
C LYS A 166 6.38 11.47 -5.81
N ALA A 167 7.52 11.00 -5.30
CA ALA A 167 7.58 10.08 -4.17
C ALA A 167 7.01 10.73 -2.89
N ILE A 168 7.37 11.98 -2.61
CA ILE A 168 6.84 12.74 -1.47
C ILE A 168 5.31 12.90 -1.61
N ALA A 169 4.80 13.31 -2.77
CA ALA A 169 3.36 13.46 -2.98
C ALA A 169 2.60 12.14 -2.74
N ARG A 170 3.14 11.02 -3.24
CA ARG A 170 2.55 9.69 -3.03
C ARG A 170 2.61 9.24 -1.57
N LEU A 171 3.71 9.52 -0.88
CA LEU A 171 3.85 9.25 0.55
C LEU A 171 2.84 10.04 1.37
N THR A 172 2.67 11.32 1.08
CA THR A 172 1.68 12.18 1.75
C THR A 172 0.26 11.67 1.53
N TYR A 173 -0.08 11.26 0.30
CA TYR A 173 -1.38 10.65 0.00
C TYR A 173 -1.60 9.36 0.82
N LEU A 174 -0.62 8.45 0.81
CA LEU A 174 -0.71 7.19 1.56
C LEU A 174 -0.86 7.43 3.07
N LYS A 175 -0.13 8.39 3.64
CA LYS A 175 -0.28 8.77 5.05
C LYS A 175 -1.69 9.25 5.36
N LYS A 176 -2.30 10.05 4.47
CA LYS A 176 -3.68 10.52 4.64
C LYS A 176 -4.68 9.36 4.58
N THR A 177 -4.51 8.44 3.63
CA THR A 177 -5.38 7.26 3.52
C THR A 177 -5.25 6.34 4.73
N LEU A 178 -4.04 6.14 5.24
CA LEU A 178 -3.80 5.36 6.44
C LEU A 178 -4.47 5.98 7.67
N ALA A 179 -4.33 7.29 7.87
CA ALA A 179 -5.01 7.99 8.96
C ALA A 179 -6.54 7.85 8.89
N GLN A 180 -7.13 7.98 7.69
CA GLN A 180 -8.57 7.77 7.51
C GLN A 180 -8.99 6.34 7.86
N LEU A 181 -8.22 5.34 7.41
CA LEU A 181 -8.51 3.94 7.72
C LEU A 181 -8.40 3.65 9.21
N GLU A 182 -7.41 4.24 9.91
CA GLU A 182 -7.27 4.14 11.36
C GLU A 182 -8.46 4.77 12.09
N ASP A 183 -8.94 5.93 11.64
CA ASP A 183 -10.14 6.59 12.19
C ASP A 183 -11.42 5.76 11.96
N ASP A 184 -11.49 5.04 10.83
CA ASP A 184 -12.65 4.21 10.47
C ASP A 184 -12.72 2.87 11.24
N VAL A 185 -11.64 2.42 11.91
CA VAL A 185 -11.64 1.17 12.68
C VAL A 185 -12.64 1.20 13.83
N ALA A 186 -12.58 2.24 14.67
CA ALA A 186 -13.44 2.36 15.85
C ALA A 186 -14.96 2.31 15.55
N PRO A 187 -15.49 3.08 14.57
CA PRO A 187 -16.91 2.99 14.22
C PRO A 187 -17.29 1.63 13.63
N CYS A 188 -16.42 1.00 12.82
CA CYS A 188 -16.66 -0.34 12.30
C CYS A 188 -16.73 -1.39 13.43
N GLU A 189 -15.82 -1.33 14.42
CA GLU A 189 -15.84 -2.20 15.58
C GLU A 189 -17.10 -2.02 16.42
N ALA A 190 -17.51 -0.76 16.66
CA ALA A 190 -18.74 -0.45 17.39
C ALA A 190 -19.98 -1.01 16.66
N GLN A 191 -20.04 -0.88 15.33
CA GLN A 191 -21.10 -1.45 14.51
C GLN A 191 -21.10 -2.98 14.58
N MET A 192 -19.92 -3.61 14.55
CA MET A 192 -19.78 -5.07 14.64
C MET A 192 -20.26 -5.60 16.00
N GLU A 193 -19.94 -4.92 17.10
CA GLU A 193 -20.44 -5.29 18.43
C GLU A 193 -21.96 -5.08 18.56
N SER A 194 -22.52 -4.04 17.95
CA SER A 194 -23.98 -3.86 17.80
C SER A 194 -24.63 -5.04 17.05
N TRP A 195 -24.06 -5.47 15.92
CA TRP A 195 -24.59 -6.62 15.20
C TRP A 195 -24.47 -7.93 15.99
N LYS A 196 -23.37 -8.13 16.70
CA LYS A 196 -23.15 -9.29 17.56
C LYS A 196 -24.15 -9.35 18.71
N THR A 197 -24.46 -8.22 19.33
CA THR A 197 -25.50 -8.15 20.39
C THR A 197 -26.89 -8.40 19.81
N ASN A 198 -27.24 -7.77 18.68
CA ASN A 198 -28.51 -8.02 17.98
C ASN A 198 -28.67 -9.49 17.57
N LEU A 199 -27.60 -10.13 17.10
CA LEU A 199 -27.62 -11.55 16.73
C LEU A 199 -27.94 -12.45 17.93
N LYS A 200 -27.38 -12.17 19.12
CA LYS A 200 -27.73 -12.89 20.35
C LYS A 200 -29.22 -12.77 20.67
N ILE A 201 -29.81 -11.59 20.48
CA ILE A 201 -31.25 -11.36 20.68
C ILE A 201 -32.08 -12.10 19.62
N MET A 202 -31.64 -12.13 18.37
CA MET A 202 -32.36 -12.87 17.31
C MET A 202 -32.36 -14.37 17.58
N VAL A 203 -31.24 -14.94 18.03
CA VAL A 203 -31.15 -16.36 18.43
C VAL A 203 -32.07 -16.69 19.61
N SER A 204 -32.22 -15.79 20.59
CA SER A 204 -33.15 -16.02 21.70
C SER A 204 -34.62 -15.96 21.24
N LYS A 205 -34.96 -15.01 20.36
CA LYS A 205 -36.29 -14.90 19.75
C LYS A 205 -36.64 -16.09 18.88
N GLU A 206 -35.69 -16.60 18.09
CA GLU A 206 -35.87 -17.81 17.28
C GLU A 206 -36.29 -19.00 18.17
N ARG A 207 -35.56 -19.24 19.27
CA ARG A 207 -35.91 -20.30 20.22
C ARG A 207 -37.29 -20.10 20.83
N GLN A 208 -37.63 -18.86 21.19
CA GLN A 208 -38.95 -18.52 21.71
C GLN A 208 -40.05 -18.84 20.70
N TYR A 209 -39.89 -18.44 19.43
CA TYR A 209 -40.87 -18.71 18.38
C TYR A 209 -41.00 -20.20 18.06
N LEU A 210 -39.89 -20.94 18.03
CA LEU A 210 -39.93 -22.39 17.86
C LEU A 210 -40.67 -23.08 19.02
N GLN A 211 -40.43 -22.63 20.26
CA GLN A 211 -41.15 -23.15 21.42
C GLN A 211 -42.64 -22.81 21.37
N GLN A 212 -42.99 -21.57 21.03
CA GLN A 212 -44.39 -21.16 20.85
C GLN A 212 -45.07 -21.94 19.75
N TYR A 213 -44.43 -22.12 18.60
CA TYR A 213 -44.93 -22.93 17.49
C TYR A 213 -45.19 -24.37 17.94
N SER A 214 -44.24 -24.99 18.66
CA SER A 214 -44.41 -26.34 19.21
C SER A 214 -45.61 -26.42 20.17
N ASN A 215 -45.76 -25.44 21.06
CA ASN A 215 -46.87 -25.36 22.00
C ASN A 215 -48.23 -25.21 21.30
N TYR A 216 -48.34 -24.31 20.32
CA TYR A 216 -49.57 -24.13 19.54
C TYR A 216 -49.89 -25.37 18.72
N LYS A 217 -48.88 -26.01 18.11
CA LYS A 217 -49.06 -27.27 17.38
C LYS A 217 -49.59 -28.38 18.30
N ALA A 218 -49.04 -28.49 19.51
CA ALA A 218 -49.53 -29.45 20.50
C ALA A 218 -50.98 -29.15 20.94
N MET A 219 -51.33 -27.87 21.15
CA MET A 219 -52.68 -27.45 21.48
C MET A 219 -53.69 -27.76 20.36
N LEU A 220 -53.29 -27.48 19.11
CA LEU A 220 -54.07 -27.75 17.90
C LEU A 220 -54.34 -29.26 17.76
N ASN A 221 -53.29 -30.09 17.95
CA ASN A 221 -53.42 -31.54 17.95
C ASN A 221 -54.34 -32.05 19.08
N ARG A 222 -54.23 -31.48 20.29
CA ARG A 222 -55.12 -31.82 21.41
C ARG A 222 -56.58 -31.47 21.13
N ALA A 223 -56.82 -30.40 20.38
CA ALA A 223 -58.15 -30.01 19.93
C ALA A 223 -58.69 -30.89 18.78
N GLY A 224 -57.94 -31.89 18.33
CA GLY A 224 -58.36 -32.82 17.28
C GLY A 224 -58.27 -32.25 15.86
N TYR A 225 -57.50 -31.17 15.66
CA TYR A 225 -57.32 -30.59 14.34
C TYR A 225 -56.53 -31.54 13.43
N THR A 226 -57.07 -31.78 12.24
CA THR A 226 -56.36 -32.39 11.11
C THR A 226 -56.27 -31.38 9.97
N PRO A 227 -55.25 -31.46 9.10
CA PRO A 227 -55.12 -30.57 7.93
C PRO A 227 -56.37 -30.53 7.04
N ASP A 228 -57.18 -31.59 7.06
CA ASP A 228 -58.44 -31.72 6.31
C ASP A 228 -59.55 -30.79 6.83
N ILE A 229 -59.45 -30.33 8.09
CA ILE A 229 -60.39 -29.37 8.72
C ILE A 229 -59.83 -27.94 8.57
N SER A 230 -58.82 -27.73 7.73
CA SER A 230 -58.39 -26.39 7.34
C SER A 230 -59.52 -25.65 6.61
N HIS A 231 -59.63 -24.34 6.83
CA HIS A 231 -60.69 -23.53 6.21
C HIS A 231 -60.71 -23.67 4.68
N GLY A 232 -59.54 -23.68 4.03
CA GLY A 232 -59.45 -23.87 2.58
C GLY A 232 -60.04 -25.21 2.13
N VAL A 233 -59.65 -26.30 2.78
CA VAL A 233 -60.13 -27.66 2.47
C VAL A 233 -61.62 -27.80 2.76
N LEU A 234 -62.12 -27.22 3.86
CA LEU A 234 -63.55 -27.19 4.20
C LEU A 234 -64.38 -26.44 3.15
N VAL A 235 -63.87 -25.31 2.64
CA VAL A 235 -64.51 -24.55 1.57
C VAL A 235 -64.55 -25.37 0.29
N GLU A 236 -63.43 -25.99 -0.10
CA GLU A 236 -63.38 -26.89 -1.26
C GLU A 236 -64.35 -28.08 -1.12
N MET A 237 -64.42 -28.72 0.05
CA MET A 237 -65.36 -29.81 0.33
C MET A 237 -66.83 -29.33 0.29
N ALA A 238 -67.12 -28.11 0.75
CA ALA A 238 -68.45 -27.53 0.71
C ALA A 238 -68.88 -27.20 -0.74
N GLU A 239 -67.95 -26.66 -1.55
CA GLU A 239 -68.16 -26.43 -2.97
C GLU A 239 -68.39 -27.73 -3.73
N HIS A 240 -67.54 -28.74 -3.51
CA HIS A 240 -67.71 -30.07 -4.11
C HIS A 240 -69.03 -30.71 -3.70
N ARG A 241 -69.44 -30.58 -2.42
CA ARG A 241 -70.76 -31.03 -1.96
C ARG A 241 -71.90 -30.32 -2.70
N LYS A 242 -71.81 -29.00 -2.87
CA LYS A 242 -72.80 -28.19 -3.59
C LYS A 242 -72.89 -28.62 -5.06
N GLU A 243 -71.78 -28.91 -5.71
CA GLU A 243 -71.75 -29.46 -7.07
C GLU A 243 -72.38 -30.85 -7.16
N LEU A 244 -72.07 -31.74 -6.21
CA LEU A 244 -72.70 -33.07 -6.12
C LEU A 244 -74.21 -32.96 -5.93
N GLU A 245 -74.67 -32.06 -5.07
CA GLU A 245 -76.09 -31.81 -4.84
C GLU A 245 -76.79 -31.31 -6.11
N LYS A 246 -76.15 -30.39 -6.86
CA LYS A 246 -76.66 -29.92 -8.16
C LYS A 246 -76.83 -31.06 -9.16
N LYS A 247 -75.92 -32.05 -9.17
CA LYS A 247 -76.00 -33.23 -10.04
C LYS A 247 -77.00 -34.28 -9.54
N THR A 248 -77.16 -34.43 -8.23
CA THR A 248 -77.96 -35.50 -7.62
C THR A 248 -79.44 -35.14 -7.50
N LYS A 249 -79.79 -33.86 -7.31
CA LYS A 249 -81.19 -33.38 -7.28
C LYS A 249 -82.04 -33.86 -8.47
N PRO A 250 -81.64 -33.67 -9.74
CA PRO A 250 -82.46 -34.15 -10.87
C PRO A 250 -82.57 -35.68 -10.92
N ILE A 251 -81.55 -36.41 -10.45
CA ILE A 251 -81.58 -37.88 -10.38
C ILE A 251 -82.58 -38.33 -9.29
N LEU A 252 -82.62 -37.66 -8.14
CA LEU A 252 -83.61 -37.92 -7.10
C LEU A 252 -85.03 -37.56 -7.55
N ASP A 253 -85.21 -36.43 -8.24
CA ASP A 253 -86.52 -36.02 -8.76
C ASP A 253 -87.05 -37.01 -9.81
N THR A 254 -86.17 -37.55 -10.68
CA THR A 254 -86.55 -38.62 -11.62
C THR A 254 -86.85 -39.94 -10.89
N LEU A 255 -86.09 -40.30 -9.85
CA LEU A 255 -86.39 -41.49 -9.06
C LEU A 255 -87.74 -41.38 -8.32
N ARG A 256 -88.06 -40.18 -7.83
CA ARG A 256 -89.32 -39.87 -7.17
C ARG A 256 -90.50 -39.98 -8.14
N SER A 257 -90.35 -39.50 -9.37
CA SER A 257 -91.39 -39.67 -10.39
C SER A 257 -91.64 -41.14 -10.75
N TYR A 258 -90.64 -42.01 -10.67
CA TYR A 258 -90.85 -43.47 -10.83
C TYR A 258 -91.57 -44.12 -9.63
N GLN A 259 -91.41 -43.59 -8.42
CA GLN A 259 -92.14 -44.07 -7.22
C GLN A 259 -93.61 -43.65 -7.18
N ASP A 260 -93.98 -42.59 -7.89
CA ASP A 260 -95.37 -42.12 -7.98
C ASP A 260 -96.24 -42.94 -8.97
N LEU A 261 -95.66 -43.93 -9.68
CA LEU A 261 -96.42 -44.83 -10.56
C LEU A 261 -96.92 -46.07 -9.79
N PRO A 262 -98.24 -46.37 -9.79
CA PRO A 262 -98.78 -47.56 -9.11
C PRO A 262 -98.22 -48.88 -9.67
N PRO A 263 -97.87 -49.85 -8.81
CA PRO A 263 -97.17 -51.09 -9.20
C PRO A 263 -98.04 -52.12 -9.94
N ASP A 264 -99.30 -51.81 -10.27
CA ASP A 264 -100.24 -52.72 -10.95
C ASP A 264 -100.83 -52.06 -12.21
N LYS A 265 -100.67 -52.73 -13.35
CA LYS A 265 -101.08 -52.25 -14.69
C LYS A 265 -102.58 -51.98 -14.78
N ALA A 266 -103.40 -52.72 -14.01
CA ALA A 266 -104.85 -52.52 -13.96
C ALA A 266 -105.23 -51.23 -13.21
N LEU A 267 -104.53 -50.91 -12.12
CA LEU A 267 -104.75 -49.69 -11.33
C LEU A 267 -104.17 -48.44 -12.00
N ALA A 268 -103.05 -48.57 -12.73
CA ALA A 268 -102.53 -47.48 -13.56
C ALA A 268 -103.49 -47.11 -14.71
N ALA A 269 -104.14 -48.10 -15.33
CA ALA A 269 -105.17 -47.84 -16.34
C ALA A 269 -106.40 -47.12 -15.76
N LEU A 270 -106.84 -47.52 -14.55
CA LEU A 270 -107.95 -46.88 -13.85
C LEU A 270 -107.60 -45.45 -13.40
N ALA A 271 -106.37 -45.22 -12.91
CA ALA A 271 -105.88 -43.88 -12.57
C ALA A 271 -105.73 -42.97 -13.80
N ILE A 272 -105.34 -43.52 -14.96
CA ILE A 272 -105.35 -42.81 -16.24
C ILE A 272 -106.79 -42.49 -16.67
N GLU A 273 -107.74 -43.41 -16.50
CA GLU A 273 -109.15 -43.21 -16.82
C GLU A 273 -109.80 -42.14 -15.90
N ASP A 274 -109.48 -42.15 -14.61
CA ASP A 274 -109.93 -41.15 -13.64
C ASP A 274 -109.30 -39.78 -13.91
N LYS A 275 -108.00 -39.73 -14.25
CA LYS A 275 -107.36 -38.47 -14.66
C LYS A 275 -107.89 -37.97 -16.01
N LYS A 276 -108.23 -38.86 -16.95
CA LYS A 276 -108.94 -38.50 -18.20
C LYS A 276 -110.35 -37.99 -17.92
N ARG A 277 -111.09 -38.57 -16.97
CA ARG A 277 -112.39 -38.04 -16.52
C ARG A 277 -112.27 -36.68 -15.85
N GLN A 278 -111.25 -36.47 -15.01
CA GLN A 278 -110.97 -35.17 -14.41
C GLN A 278 -110.56 -34.15 -15.47
N TYR A 279 -109.78 -34.54 -16.48
CA TYR A 279 -109.46 -33.69 -17.62
C TYR A 279 -110.70 -33.35 -18.46
N ALA A 280 -111.52 -34.33 -18.81
CA ALA A 280 -112.76 -34.12 -19.56
C ALA A 280 -113.78 -33.26 -18.77
N ALA A 281 -113.84 -33.40 -17.44
CA ALA A 281 -114.67 -32.55 -16.60
C ALA A 281 -114.13 -31.11 -16.53
N ALA A 282 -112.80 -30.93 -16.47
CA ALA A 282 -112.17 -29.61 -16.52
C ALA A 282 -112.30 -28.96 -17.90
N GLU A 283 -112.23 -29.75 -18.98
CA GLU A 283 -112.43 -29.31 -20.36
C GLU A 283 -113.89 -28.92 -20.59
N LYS A 284 -114.86 -29.71 -20.11
CA LYS A 284 -116.28 -29.36 -20.15
C LYS A 284 -116.60 -28.11 -19.30
N TYR A 285 -115.94 -27.95 -18.14
CA TYR A 285 -116.05 -26.71 -17.36
C TYR A 285 -115.47 -25.51 -18.09
N LEU A 286 -114.37 -25.68 -18.82
CA LEU A 286 -113.77 -24.64 -19.65
C LEU A 286 -114.66 -24.31 -20.86
N GLU A 287 -115.30 -25.31 -21.47
CA GLU A 287 -116.31 -25.14 -22.53
C GLU A 287 -117.57 -24.43 -22.02
N ASP A 288 -118.10 -24.77 -20.83
CA ASP A 288 -119.24 -24.08 -20.22
C ASP A 288 -118.89 -22.62 -19.85
N VAL A 289 -117.66 -22.36 -19.39
CA VAL A 289 -117.14 -21.00 -19.15
C VAL A 289 -116.97 -20.22 -20.46
N LEU A 290 -116.59 -20.88 -21.56
CA LEU A 290 -116.49 -20.24 -22.88
C LEU A 290 -117.87 -20.00 -23.54
N GLN A 291 -118.83 -20.93 -23.40
CA GLN A 291 -120.19 -20.75 -23.93
C GLN A 291 -120.99 -19.68 -23.17
N SER A 292 -120.80 -19.57 -21.85
CA SER A 292 -121.36 -18.47 -21.05
C SER A 292 -120.74 -17.10 -21.38
N ALA A 293 -119.50 -17.05 -21.87
CA ALA A 293 -118.87 -15.83 -22.38
C ALA A 293 -119.35 -15.43 -23.81
N LEU A 294 -119.84 -16.38 -24.63
CA LEU A 294 -120.33 -16.11 -25.99
C LEU A 294 -121.84 -15.81 -26.07
N ALA A 295 -122.67 -16.28 -25.12
CA ALA A 295 -124.11 -15.99 -25.07
C ALA A 295 -124.48 -14.62 -24.45
N THR A 296 -123.48 -13.83 -24.02
CA THR A 296 -123.67 -12.51 -23.39
C THR A 296 -123.17 -11.35 -24.27
N THR A 297 -122.93 -11.58 -25.56
CA THR A 297 -122.47 -10.57 -26.55
C THR A 297 -123.40 -10.36 -27.76
N GLU A 298 -124.71 -10.53 -27.58
CA GLU A 298 -125.77 -9.87 -28.38
C GLU A 298 -126.71 -9.06 -27.48
#